data_AF-A0A101X4I7-F1
#
_entry.id   AF-A0A101X4I7-F1
#
_cell.length_a   1.000
_cell.length_b   1.000
_cell.length_c   1.000
_cell.angle_alpha   90.00
_cell.angle_beta   90.00
_cell.angle_gamma   90.00
#
_symmetry.space_group_name_H-M   'P 1'
#
loop_
_entity.id
_entity.type
_entity.pdbx_description
1 polymer ?
#
loop_
_entity_poly.entity_id
_entity_poly.type
_entity_poly.pdbx_seq_one_letter_code
_entity_poly.pdbx_strand_id
1 'polypeptide(L)'
;MDFREAMEVLYRGFLYQLALILVGLVVLAVGLLGPRSALLAASAALAVLAVGLIAVFFLYIFRGYRALHRLGFKWAWWLAWGPVALVAVALIFAASVAAYLAGRPALAVRALASPAALYVAIGREPALLGIVAVVLALELLLAAAKALTLRDLHRRTSLGLFRVALALFAVGYVLSLLPPVEYVGLAVLSAEYVAEMSAYRAA
;
A
#
# COMPACT_ATOMS: atom_id res chain seq x y z
N MET A 1 -25.51 -4.99 0.74
CA MET A 1 -24.31 -5.76 0.41
C MET A 1 -24.21 -6.90 1.37
N ASP A 2 -24.60 -8.08 0.89
CA ASP A 2 -24.41 -9.32 1.63
C ASP A 2 -22.93 -9.75 1.59
N PHE A 3 -22.62 -10.91 2.18
CA PHE A 3 -21.25 -11.41 2.24
C PHE A 3 -20.67 -11.70 0.85
N ARG A 4 -21.45 -12.36 -0.02
CA ARG A 4 -21.00 -12.76 -1.36
C ARG A 4 -20.74 -11.54 -2.25
N GLU A 5 -21.65 -10.58 -2.23
CA GLU A 5 -21.47 -9.31 -2.93
C GLU A 5 -20.23 -8.56 -2.44
N ALA A 6 -19.94 -8.61 -1.13
CA ALA A 6 -18.73 -8.00 -0.59
C ALA A 6 -17.44 -8.67 -1.08
N MET A 7 -17.43 -10.01 -1.15
CA MET A 7 -16.31 -10.78 -1.70
C MET A 7 -16.10 -10.47 -3.19
N GLU A 8 -17.18 -10.44 -3.98
CA GLU A 8 -17.10 -10.13 -5.42
C GLU A 8 -16.58 -8.70 -5.68
N VAL A 9 -17.03 -7.73 -4.88
CA VAL A 9 -16.55 -6.34 -4.97
C VAL A 9 -15.06 -6.26 -4.64
N LEU A 10 -14.59 -6.96 -3.60
CA LEU A 10 -13.16 -7.02 -3.26
C LEU A 10 -12.35 -7.71 -4.35
N TYR A 11 -12.81 -8.84 -4.88
CA TYR A 11 -12.17 -9.53 -6.00
C TYR A 11 -11.97 -8.60 -7.20
N ARG A 12 -13.03 -7.91 -7.63
CA ARG A 12 -12.95 -6.94 -8.74
C ARG A 12 -11.99 -5.80 -8.43
N GLY A 13 -12.02 -5.27 -7.20
CA GLY A 13 -11.10 -4.23 -6.76
C GLY A 13 -9.64 -4.66 -6.86
N PHE A 14 -9.31 -5.84 -6.33
CA PHE A 14 -7.95 -6.39 -6.38
C PHE A 14 -7.51 -6.68 -7.83
N LEU A 15 -8.41 -7.19 -8.67
CA LEU A 15 -8.12 -7.46 -10.07
C LEU A 15 -7.83 -6.17 -10.85
N TYR A 16 -8.66 -5.15 -10.70
CA TYR A 16 -8.47 -3.86 -11.39
C TYR A 16 -7.24 -3.12 -10.86
N GLN A 17 -6.97 -3.18 -9.56
CA GLN A 17 -5.76 -2.61 -8.98
C GLN A 17 -4.51 -3.29 -9.54
N LEU A 18 -4.50 -4.63 -9.64
CA LEU A 18 -3.39 -5.37 -10.23
C LEU A 18 -3.19 -4.99 -11.70
N ALA A 19 -4.27 -4.92 -12.49
CA ALA A 19 -4.20 -4.52 -13.89
C ALA A 19 -3.58 -3.11 -14.05
N LEU A 20 -4.03 -2.15 -13.24
CA LEU A 20 -3.48 -0.78 -13.27
C LEU A 20 -2.01 -0.73 -12.84
N ILE A 21 -1.61 -1.51 -11.83
CA ILE A 21 -0.21 -1.61 -11.40
C ILE A 21 0.66 -2.17 -12.54
N LEU A 22 0.23 -3.25 -13.18
CA LEU A 22 0.97 -3.85 -14.31
C LEU A 22 1.11 -2.88 -15.47
N VAL A 23 0.04 -2.16 -15.84
CA VAL A 23 0.11 -1.10 -16.86
C VAL A 23 1.07 0.01 -16.42
N GLY A 24 1.03 0.41 -15.15
CA GLY A 24 1.94 1.41 -14.60
C GLY A 24 3.41 1.01 -14.69
N LEU A 25 3.74 -0.27 -14.42
CA LEU A 25 5.08 -0.79 -14.58
C LEU A 25 5.55 -0.74 -16.04
N VAL A 26 4.67 -1.06 -16.99
CA VAL A 26 4.99 -0.95 -18.43
C VAL A 26 5.21 0.52 -18.83
N VAL A 27 4.33 1.42 -18.41
CA VAL A 27 4.47 2.87 -18.68
C VAL A 27 5.77 3.41 -18.11
N LEU A 28 6.13 3.01 -16.88
CA LEU A 28 7.37 3.39 -16.24
C LEU A 28 8.59 2.86 -17.02
N ALA A 29 8.58 1.59 -17.44
CA ALA A 29 9.66 1.01 -18.22
C ALA A 29 9.86 1.73 -19.56
N VAL A 30 8.78 2.02 -20.28
CA VAL A 30 8.83 2.78 -21.55
C VAL A 30 9.35 4.20 -21.32
N GLY A 31 8.93 4.87 -20.24
CA GLY A 31 9.40 6.22 -19.90
C GLY A 31 10.88 6.28 -19.54
N LEU A 32 11.39 5.27 -18.81
CA LEU A 32 12.78 5.20 -18.37
C LEU A 32 13.75 4.75 -19.47
N LEU A 33 13.33 3.84 -20.35
CA LEU A 33 14.16 3.28 -21.43
C LEU A 33 14.01 4.04 -22.76
N GLY A 34 13.00 4.90 -22.87
CA GLY A 34 12.69 5.68 -24.06
C GLY A 34 13.43 7.02 -24.17
N PRO A 35 13.18 7.78 -25.25
CA PRO A 35 13.71 9.14 -25.40
C PRO A 35 13.12 10.09 -24.35
N ARG A 36 13.76 11.25 -24.10
CA ARG A 36 13.30 12.23 -23.08
C ARG A 36 11.84 12.68 -23.25
N SER A 37 11.33 12.74 -24.49
CA SER A 37 9.91 13.03 -24.76
C SER A 37 8.97 11.95 -24.23
N ALA A 38 9.40 10.69 -24.18
CA ALA A 38 8.66 9.58 -23.61
C ALA A 38 8.56 9.70 -22.08
N LEU A 39 9.54 10.29 -21.40
CA LEU A 39 9.50 10.51 -19.95
C LEU A 39 8.36 11.47 -19.55
N LEU A 40 8.15 12.54 -20.31
CA LEU A 40 7.06 13.49 -20.07
C LEU A 40 5.69 12.82 -20.30
N ALA A 41 5.55 12.08 -21.40
CA ALA A 41 4.32 11.34 -21.69
C ALA A 41 4.04 10.25 -20.63
N ALA A 42 5.07 9.52 -20.20
CA ALA A 42 4.97 8.53 -19.14
C ALA A 42 4.57 9.16 -17.81
N SER A 43 5.09 10.35 -17.48
CA SER A 43 4.71 11.07 -16.26
C SER A 43 3.22 11.45 -16.25
N ALA A 44 2.70 11.95 -17.37
CA ALA A 44 1.27 12.24 -17.52
C ALA A 44 0.41 10.97 -17.42
N ALA A 45 0.84 9.88 -18.07
CA ALA A 45 0.15 8.60 -17.99
C ALA A 45 0.15 8.02 -16.57
N LEU A 46 1.25 8.11 -15.83
CA LEU A 46 1.35 7.68 -14.43
C LEU A 46 0.41 8.49 -13.53
N ALA A 47 0.26 9.79 -13.77
CA ALA A 47 -0.71 10.62 -13.03
C ALA A 47 -2.15 10.15 -13.27
N VAL A 48 -2.52 9.83 -14.52
CA VAL A 48 -3.84 9.27 -14.85
C VAL A 48 -4.05 7.91 -14.18
N LEU A 49 -3.04 7.03 -14.21
CA LEU A 49 -3.11 5.74 -13.54
C LEU A 49 -3.23 5.88 -12.02
N ALA A 50 -2.58 6.87 -11.40
CA ALA A 50 -2.74 7.16 -9.98
C ALA A 50 -4.18 7.57 -9.64
N VAL A 51 -4.82 8.41 -10.46
CA VAL A 51 -6.25 8.73 -10.31
C VAL A 51 -7.11 7.48 -10.48
N GLY A 52 -6.79 6.62 -11.45
CA GLY A 52 -7.45 5.33 -11.64
C GLY A 52 -7.35 4.42 -10.42
N LEU A 53 -6.16 4.32 -9.81
CA LEU A 53 -5.93 3.54 -8.59
C LEU A 53 -6.75 4.08 -7.41
N ILE A 54 -6.82 5.40 -7.25
CA ILE A 54 -7.66 6.05 -6.23
C ILE A 54 -9.14 5.73 -6.47
N ALA A 55 -9.60 5.84 -7.72
CA ALA A 55 -10.97 5.53 -8.09
C ALA A 55 -11.32 4.05 -7.81
N VAL A 56 -10.46 3.12 -8.23
CA VAL A 56 -10.62 1.68 -7.96
C VAL A 56 -10.67 1.41 -6.46
N PHE A 57 -9.79 2.05 -5.69
CA PHE A 57 -9.78 1.91 -4.24
C PHE A 57 -11.13 2.30 -3.63
N PHE A 58 -11.66 3.50 -3.93
CA PHE A 58 -12.92 3.95 -3.33
C PHE A 58 -14.14 3.18 -3.84
N LEU A 59 -14.19 2.87 -5.15
CA LEU A 59 -15.34 2.19 -5.75
C LEU A 59 -15.46 0.74 -5.30
N TYR A 60 -14.32 0.05 -5.12
CA TYR A 60 -14.28 -1.38 -4.85
C TYR A 60 -13.72 -1.72 -3.47
N ILE A 61 -12.44 -1.44 -3.22
CA ILE A 61 -11.74 -1.92 -2.03
C ILE A 61 -12.33 -1.33 -0.74
N PHE A 62 -12.45 -0.02 -0.69
CA PHE A 62 -13.06 0.70 0.42
C PHE A 62 -14.49 0.23 0.68
N ARG A 63 -15.30 0.15 -0.38
CA ARG A 63 -16.70 -0.29 -0.30
C ARG A 63 -16.81 -1.74 0.18
N GLY A 64 -15.97 -2.63 -0.32
CA GLY A 64 -15.87 -4.03 0.05
C GLY A 64 -15.55 -4.22 1.52
N TYR A 65 -14.47 -3.61 2.00
CA TYR A 65 -14.08 -3.69 3.41
C TYR A 65 -15.07 -2.99 4.35
N ARG A 66 -15.72 -1.89 3.93
CA ARG A 66 -16.80 -1.27 4.70
C ARG A 66 -18.01 -2.18 4.85
N ALA A 67 -18.37 -2.94 3.82
CA ALA A 67 -19.43 -3.93 3.93
C ALA A 67 -19.03 -5.09 4.84
N LEU A 68 -17.81 -5.63 4.69
CA LEU A 68 -17.28 -6.64 5.61
C LEU A 68 -17.33 -6.18 7.06
N HIS A 69 -16.97 -4.94 7.34
CA HIS A 69 -17.08 -4.38 8.68
C HIS A 69 -18.53 -4.40 9.20
N ARG A 70 -19.51 -4.01 8.37
CA ARG A 70 -20.95 -4.06 8.73
C ARG A 70 -21.43 -5.50 8.96
N LEU A 71 -20.78 -6.48 8.32
CA LEU A 71 -21.05 -7.91 8.49
C LEU A 71 -20.33 -8.55 9.69
N GLY A 72 -19.62 -7.77 10.51
CA GLY A 72 -19.02 -8.21 11.76
C GLY A 72 -17.49 -8.38 11.74
N PHE A 73 -16.83 -8.20 10.59
CA PHE A 73 -15.37 -8.24 10.49
C PHE A 73 -14.76 -6.91 10.97
N LYS A 74 -14.63 -6.75 12.29
CA LYS A 74 -14.24 -5.46 12.92
C LYS A 74 -12.94 -4.87 12.36
N TRP A 75 -11.94 -5.70 12.06
CA TRP A 75 -10.65 -5.26 11.54
C TRP A 75 -10.69 -4.77 10.08
N ALA A 76 -11.72 -5.12 9.32
CA ALA A 76 -11.91 -4.61 7.96
C ALA A 76 -12.10 -3.09 7.92
N TRP A 77 -12.52 -2.46 9.03
CA TRP A 77 -12.56 -0.99 9.12
C TRP A 77 -11.20 -0.37 8.83
N TRP A 78 -10.13 -0.94 9.39
CA TRP A 78 -8.78 -0.45 9.20
C TRP A 78 -8.27 -0.70 7.77
N LEU A 79 -8.69 -1.78 7.11
CA LEU A 79 -8.35 -2.01 5.70
C LEU A 79 -9.06 -1.03 4.75
N ALA A 80 -10.23 -0.52 5.14
CA ALA A 80 -10.91 0.54 4.40
C ALA A 80 -10.30 1.93 4.67
N TRP A 81 -10.09 2.31 5.93
CA TRP A 81 -9.71 3.69 6.28
C TRP A 81 -8.23 3.90 6.52
N GLY A 82 -7.50 2.85 6.92
CA GLY A 82 -6.09 2.96 7.23
C GLY A 82 -5.25 3.42 6.03
N PRO A 83 -5.49 2.98 4.77
CA PRO A 83 -4.79 3.55 3.62
C PRO A 83 -5.05 5.07 3.46
N VAL A 84 -6.28 5.53 3.72
CA VAL A 84 -6.62 6.97 3.68
C VAL A 84 -5.88 7.73 4.78
N ALA A 85 -5.85 7.18 6.00
CA ALA A 85 -5.08 7.75 7.10
C ALA A 85 -3.58 7.80 6.79
N LEU A 86 -3.04 6.76 6.16
CA LEU A 86 -1.63 6.66 5.82
C LEU A 86 -1.24 7.69 4.75
N VAL A 87 -2.09 7.89 3.74
CA VAL A 87 -1.92 8.97 2.76
C VAL A 87 -1.98 10.34 3.44
N ALA A 88 -2.92 10.57 4.35
CA ALA A 88 -3.02 11.85 5.06
C ALA A 88 -1.75 12.12 5.90
N VAL A 89 -1.27 11.13 6.65
CA VAL A 89 -0.03 11.27 7.44
C VAL A 89 1.19 11.45 6.53
N ALA A 90 1.25 10.74 5.39
CA ALA A 90 2.33 10.91 4.42
C ALA A 90 2.35 12.33 3.81
N LEU A 91 1.19 12.92 3.54
CA LEU A 91 1.10 14.32 3.09
C LEU A 91 1.53 15.30 4.17
N ILE A 92 1.14 15.07 5.42
CA ILE A 92 1.61 15.86 6.58
C ILE A 92 3.14 15.76 6.69
N PHE A 93 3.69 14.55 6.56
CA PHE A 93 5.13 14.32 6.58
C PHE A 93 5.83 15.08 5.46
N ALA A 94 5.35 14.96 4.21
CA ALA A 94 5.91 15.66 3.06
C ALA A 94 5.88 17.18 3.23
N ALA A 95 4.75 17.74 3.68
CA ALA A 95 4.64 19.17 3.98
C ALA A 95 5.59 19.62 5.10
N SER A 96 5.73 18.80 6.15
CA SER A 96 6.65 19.09 7.27
C SER A 96 8.11 19.07 6.84
N VAL A 97 8.50 18.10 6.00
CA VAL A 97 9.84 18.03 5.43
C VAL A 97 10.09 19.22 4.50
N ALA A 98 9.12 19.60 3.66
CA ALA A 98 9.24 20.76 2.78
C ALA A 98 9.44 22.06 3.59
N ALA A 99 8.65 22.29 4.65
CA ALA A 99 8.81 23.44 5.54
C ALA A 99 10.17 23.42 6.27
N TYR A 100 10.59 22.25 6.74
CA TYR A 100 11.89 22.07 7.39
C TYR A 100 13.07 22.44 6.48
N LEU A 101 13.00 22.01 5.21
CA LEU A 101 14.01 22.29 4.19
C LEU A 101 13.98 23.72 3.68
N ALA A 102 12.80 24.36 3.63
CA ALA A 102 12.67 25.78 3.26
C ALA A 102 13.48 26.69 4.21
N GLY A 103 13.53 26.35 5.51
CA GLY A 103 14.38 27.03 6.48
C GLY A 103 15.86 26.63 6.44
N ARG A 104 16.24 25.65 5.60
CA ARG A 104 17.59 25.05 5.53
C ARG A 104 18.02 24.77 4.08
N PRO A 105 18.19 25.81 3.24
CA PRO A 105 18.47 25.63 1.80
C PRO A 105 19.76 24.86 1.52
N ALA A 106 20.80 25.01 2.34
CA ALA A 106 22.04 24.25 2.21
C ALA A 106 21.83 22.73 2.44
N LEU A 107 20.93 22.36 3.34
CA LEU A 107 20.54 20.97 3.55
C LEU A 107 19.71 20.44 2.37
N ALA A 108 18.81 21.26 1.82
CA ALA A 108 18.02 20.88 0.65
C ALA A 108 18.91 20.51 -0.56
N VAL A 109 19.94 21.32 -0.84
CA VAL A 109 20.93 21.03 -1.90
C VAL A 109 21.70 19.73 -1.60
N ARG A 110 22.11 19.51 -0.34
CA ARG A 110 22.79 18.26 0.05
C ARG A 110 21.89 17.04 -0.04
N ALA A 111 20.61 17.17 0.30
CA ALA A 111 19.62 16.09 0.21
C ALA A 111 19.40 15.63 -1.25
N LEU A 112 19.49 16.54 -2.22
CA LEU A 112 19.43 16.20 -3.65
C LEU A 112 20.65 15.38 -4.09
N ALA A 113 21.83 15.65 -3.53
CA ALA A 113 23.05 14.91 -3.84
C ALA A 113 23.17 13.59 -3.06
N SER A 114 22.63 13.53 -1.85
CA SER A 114 22.67 12.36 -0.97
C SER A 114 21.39 12.25 -0.14
N PRO A 115 20.47 11.33 -0.49
CA PRO A 115 19.27 11.08 0.30
C PRO A 115 19.58 10.70 1.77
N ALA A 116 20.74 10.08 2.02
CA ALA A 116 21.22 9.75 3.37
C ALA A 116 21.35 10.98 4.27
N ALA A 117 21.76 12.13 3.73
CA ALA A 117 21.88 13.37 4.49
C ALA A 117 20.51 13.85 5.01
N LEU A 118 19.45 13.63 4.24
CA LEU A 118 18.08 13.95 4.65
C LEU A 118 17.61 13.01 5.76
N TYR A 119 17.87 11.70 5.65
CA TYR A 119 17.51 10.73 6.69
C TYR A 119 18.19 11.02 8.03
N VAL A 120 19.49 11.35 8.02
CA VAL A 120 20.22 11.71 9.26
C VAL A 120 19.68 13.00 9.87
N ALA A 121 19.32 14.00 9.05
CA ALA A 121 18.74 15.24 9.54
C ALA A 121 17.35 15.02 10.15
N ILE A 122 16.47 14.30 9.45
CA ILE A 122 15.15 13.89 9.97
C ILE A 122 15.31 13.13 11.28
N GLY A 123 16.27 12.21 11.35
CA GLY A 123 16.58 11.41 12.54
C GLY A 123 17.06 12.20 13.75
N ARG A 124 17.32 13.51 13.61
CA ARG A 124 17.72 14.41 14.71
C ARG A 124 16.63 15.41 15.08
N GLU A 125 15.50 15.43 14.36
CA GLU A 125 14.41 16.37 14.57
C GLU A 125 13.22 15.65 15.23
N PRO A 126 12.96 15.87 16.54
CA PRO A 126 11.96 15.11 17.29
C PRO A 126 10.56 15.17 16.68
N ALA A 127 10.18 16.32 16.11
CA ALA A 127 8.87 16.48 15.46
C ALA A 127 8.73 15.60 14.22
N LEU A 128 9.76 15.52 13.37
CA LEU A 128 9.74 14.68 12.16
C LEU A 128 9.83 13.20 12.52
N LEU A 129 10.67 12.85 13.51
CA LEU A 129 10.71 11.50 14.08
C LEU A 129 9.35 11.06 14.62
N GLY A 130 8.63 11.96 15.30
CA GLY A 130 7.28 11.68 15.79
C GLY A 130 6.31 11.30 14.66
N ILE A 131 6.37 12.01 13.53
CA ILE A 131 5.55 11.67 12.35
C ILE A 131 5.96 10.31 11.76
N VAL A 132 7.27 10.03 11.65
CA VAL A 132 7.77 8.72 11.19
C VAL A 132 7.27 7.59 12.08
N ALA A 133 7.31 7.76 13.41
CA ALA A 133 6.79 6.78 14.36
C ALA A 133 5.29 6.53 14.16
N VAL A 134 4.50 7.57 13.87
CA VAL A 134 3.06 7.43 13.54
C VAL A 134 2.85 6.65 12.25
N VAL A 135 3.65 6.91 11.20
CA VAL A 135 3.58 6.13 9.95
C VAL A 135 3.84 4.66 10.22
N LEU A 136 4.94 4.33 10.92
CA LEU A 136 5.29 2.95 11.25
C LEU A 136 4.23 2.26 12.12
N ALA A 137 3.68 2.97 13.11
CA ALA A 137 2.62 2.43 13.94
C ALA A 137 1.35 2.12 13.13
N LEU A 138 1.00 2.99 12.16
CA LEU A 138 -0.13 2.79 11.29
C LEU A 138 0.09 1.63 10.30
N GLU A 139 1.31 1.48 9.77
CA GLU A 139 1.68 0.32 8.94
C GLU A 139 1.55 -0.99 9.72
N LEU A 140 2.04 -1.06 10.95
CA LEU A 140 1.90 -2.23 11.82
C LEU A 140 0.43 -2.51 12.15
N LEU A 141 -0.37 -1.47 12.42
CA LEU A 141 -1.80 -1.62 12.65
C LEU A 141 -2.51 -2.17 11.41
N LEU A 142 -2.16 -1.70 10.22
CA LEU A 142 -2.71 -2.21 8.96
C LEU A 142 -2.30 -3.66 8.71
N ALA A 143 -1.05 -4.02 8.99
CA ALA A 143 -0.57 -5.39 8.88
C ALA A 143 -1.33 -6.31 9.84
N ALA A 144 -1.49 -5.91 11.09
CA ALA A 144 -2.28 -6.65 12.08
C ALA A 144 -3.75 -6.77 11.66
N ALA A 145 -4.36 -5.68 11.17
CA ALA A 145 -5.74 -5.68 10.69
C ALA A 145 -5.93 -6.63 9.50
N LYS A 146 -4.96 -6.66 8.57
CA LYS A 146 -4.96 -7.59 7.43
C LYS A 146 -4.90 -9.03 7.92
N ALA A 147 -3.94 -9.36 8.77
CA ALA A 147 -3.79 -10.70 9.32
C ALA A 147 -5.05 -11.19 10.06
N LEU A 148 -5.65 -10.33 10.90
CA LEU A 148 -6.86 -10.66 11.64
C LEU A 148 -8.08 -10.82 10.72
N THR A 149 -8.21 -9.97 9.70
CA THR A 149 -9.30 -10.08 8.71
C THR A 149 -9.18 -11.38 7.91
N LEU A 150 -7.99 -11.74 7.43
CA LEU A 150 -7.76 -13.01 6.72
C LEU A 150 -8.06 -14.22 7.61
N ARG A 151 -7.63 -14.19 8.88
CA ARG A 151 -7.94 -15.24 9.86
C ARG A 151 -9.44 -15.40 10.06
N ASP A 152 -10.15 -14.29 10.25
CA ASP A 152 -11.59 -14.30 10.50
C ASP A 152 -12.37 -14.76 9.24
N LEU A 153 -11.91 -14.36 8.04
CA LEU A 153 -12.47 -14.83 6.77
C LEU A 153 -12.27 -16.34 6.57
N HIS A 154 -11.10 -16.86 6.92
CA HIS A 154 -10.86 -18.31 6.92
C HIS A 154 -11.80 -19.03 7.90
N ARG A 155 -11.96 -18.53 9.13
CA ARG A 155 -12.88 -19.12 10.13
C ARG A 155 -14.33 -19.10 9.66
N ARG A 156 -14.74 -18.06 8.93
CA ARG A 156 -16.12 -17.93 8.44
C ARG A 156 -16.41 -18.82 7.23
N THR A 157 -15.48 -18.92 6.29
CA THR A 157 -15.71 -19.58 4.99
C THR A 157 -15.14 -20.99 4.91
N SER A 158 -14.22 -21.36 5.82
CA SER A 158 -13.40 -22.57 5.75
C SER A 158 -12.54 -22.70 4.48
N LEU A 159 -12.44 -21.64 3.66
CA LEU A 159 -11.62 -21.66 2.45
C LEU A 159 -10.14 -21.60 2.82
N GLY A 160 -9.38 -22.61 2.39
CA GLY A 160 -7.95 -22.72 2.67
C GLY A 160 -7.11 -21.58 2.10
N LEU A 161 -7.56 -20.94 1.01
CA LEU A 161 -6.83 -19.83 0.37
C LEU A 161 -6.65 -18.62 1.30
N PHE A 162 -7.61 -18.30 2.17
CA PHE A 162 -7.42 -17.23 3.16
C PHE A 162 -6.33 -17.56 4.19
N ARG A 163 -6.18 -18.84 4.57
CA ARG A 163 -5.10 -19.29 5.45
C ARG A 163 -3.74 -19.23 4.74
N VAL A 164 -3.70 -19.59 3.46
CA VAL A 164 -2.50 -19.48 2.63
C VAL A 164 -2.09 -18.01 2.47
N ALA A 165 -3.03 -17.12 2.14
CA ALA A 165 -2.79 -15.68 2.07
C ALA A 165 -2.26 -15.15 3.41
N LEU A 166 -2.84 -15.54 4.54
CA LEU A 166 -2.35 -15.15 5.86
C LEU A 166 -0.90 -15.60 6.11
N ALA A 167 -0.55 -16.85 5.76
CA ALA A 167 0.80 -17.37 5.93
C ALA A 167 1.82 -16.65 5.04
N LEU A 168 1.47 -16.45 3.76
CA LEU A 168 2.29 -15.69 2.82
C LEU A 168 2.43 -14.23 3.26
N PHE A 169 1.39 -13.62 3.80
CA PHE A 169 1.42 -12.25 4.32
C PHE A 169 2.43 -12.13 5.46
N ALA A 170 2.33 -13.02 6.45
CA ALA A 170 3.23 -13.01 7.59
C ALA A 170 4.70 -13.23 7.19
N VAL A 171 4.96 -14.24 6.35
CA VAL A 171 6.32 -14.54 5.87
C VAL A 171 6.85 -13.41 4.99
N GLY A 172 6.06 -12.94 4.03
CA GLY A 172 6.44 -11.88 3.10
C GLY A 172 6.70 -10.55 3.83
N TYR A 173 5.88 -10.20 4.81
CA TYR A 173 6.07 -9.01 5.63
C TYR A 173 7.37 -9.10 6.44
N VAL A 174 7.62 -10.21 7.14
CA VAL A 174 8.88 -10.40 7.91
C VAL A 174 10.10 -10.33 6.99
N LEU A 175 10.08 -11.01 5.84
CA LEU A 175 11.19 -10.98 4.89
C LEU A 175 11.41 -9.58 4.30
N SER A 176 10.34 -8.80 4.07
CA SER A 176 10.45 -7.43 3.56
C SER A 176 11.14 -6.45 4.51
N LEU A 177 11.24 -6.80 5.81
CA LEU A 177 11.91 -5.99 6.82
C LEU A 177 13.40 -6.33 6.98
N LEU A 178 13.91 -7.36 6.27
CA LEU A 178 15.24 -7.92 6.49
C LEU A 178 16.14 -7.76 5.24
N PRO A 179 17.09 -6.80 5.24
CA PRO A 179 18.14 -6.76 4.25
C PRO A 179 19.06 -7.99 4.32
N PRO A 180 19.50 -8.62 3.20
CA PRO A 180 19.23 -8.28 1.79
C PRO A 180 18.09 -9.11 1.13
N VAL A 181 17.24 -9.77 1.92
CA VAL A 181 16.20 -10.69 1.43
C VAL A 181 14.86 -10.00 1.16
N GLU A 182 14.80 -8.67 1.20
CA GLU A 182 13.58 -7.87 1.01
C GLU A 182 12.89 -8.15 -0.33
N TYR A 183 13.66 -8.43 -1.40
CA TYR A 183 13.13 -8.77 -2.71
C TYR A 183 12.38 -10.10 -2.72
N VAL A 184 12.83 -11.08 -1.93
CA VAL A 184 12.11 -12.34 -1.72
C VAL A 184 10.81 -12.06 -0.98
N GLY A 185 10.85 -11.18 0.02
CA GLY A 185 9.65 -10.71 0.72
C GLY A 185 8.62 -10.11 -0.24
N LEU A 186 9.05 -9.25 -1.16
CA LEU A 186 8.18 -8.65 -2.19
C LEU A 186 7.54 -9.71 -3.10
N ALA A 187 8.31 -10.71 -3.53
CA ALA A 187 7.79 -11.82 -4.34
C ALA A 187 6.74 -12.63 -3.57
N VAL A 188 6.97 -12.91 -2.28
CA VAL A 188 6.02 -13.61 -1.41
C VAL A 188 4.75 -12.78 -1.20
N LEU A 189 4.86 -11.47 -0.99
CA LEU A 189 3.69 -10.56 -0.89
C LEU A 189 2.92 -10.45 -2.20
N SER A 190 3.59 -10.59 -3.35
CA SER A 190 2.91 -10.66 -4.65
C SER A 190 2.10 -11.95 -4.79
N ALA A 191 2.66 -13.10 -4.36
CA ALA A 191 1.93 -14.37 -4.32
C ALA A 191 0.76 -14.33 -3.32
N GLU A 192 0.95 -13.66 -2.17
CA GLU A 192 -0.08 -13.40 -1.18
C GLU A 192 -1.27 -12.65 -1.78
N TYR A 193 -1.01 -11.55 -2.48
CA TYR A 193 -2.03 -10.75 -3.15
C TYR A 193 -2.88 -11.58 -4.11
N VAL A 194 -2.25 -12.45 -4.91
CA VAL A 194 -2.94 -13.34 -5.84
C VAL A 194 -3.77 -14.40 -5.09
N ALA A 195 -3.24 -14.95 -3.99
CA ALA A 195 -3.95 -15.91 -3.16
C ALA A 195 -5.18 -15.29 -2.49
N GLU A 196 -5.05 -14.08 -1.92
CA GLU A 196 -6.14 -13.32 -1.32
C GLU A 196 -7.22 -12.98 -2.36
N MET A 197 -6.81 -12.43 -3.51
CA MET A 197 -7.74 -12.14 -4.62
C MET A 197 -8.50 -13.39 -5.07
N SER A 198 -7.80 -14.52 -5.20
CA SER A 198 -8.41 -15.80 -5.59
C SER A 198 -9.37 -16.32 -4.51
N ALA A 199 -9.06 -16.10 -3.23
CA ALA A 199 -9.95 -16.42 -2.12
C ALA A 199 -11.25 -15.62 -2.18
N TYR A 200 -11.18 -14.32 -2.48
CA TYR A 200 -12.37 -13.48 -2.66
C TYR A 200 -13.24 -13.94 -3.83
N ARG A 201 -12.67 -14.45 -4.91
CA ARG A 201 -13.45 -15.00 -6.03
C ARG A 201 -14.21 -16.27 -5.65
N ALA A 202 -13.64 -17.08 -4.76
CA ALA A 202 -14.17 -18.39 -4.38
C ALA A 202 -15.20 -18.34 -3.23
N ALA A 203 -15.21 -17.25 -2.46
CA ALA A 203 -16.09 -17.03 -1.31
C ALA A 203 -17.45 -16.44 -1.70
#